data_AF-A0A2R5FS47-F1
#
_entry.id   AF-A0A2R5FS47-F1
#
_cell.length_a   1.000
_cell.length_b   1.000
_cell.length_c   1.000
_cell.angle_alpha   90.00
_cell.angle_beta   90.00
_cell.angle_gamma   90.00
#
_symmetry.space_group_name_H-M   'P 1'
#
loop_
_entity.id
_entity.type
_entity.pdbx_description
1 polymer ?
#
loop_
_entity_poly.entity_id
_entity_poly.type
_entity_poly.pdbx_seq_one_letter_code
_entity_poly.pdbx_strand_id
1 'polypeptide(L)'
;MAYRSNKSPIIRGERDRPTGKLVTWSGIPINNFTVKNSTQGQAVVKLKPPVVSPAQLRGIQSVAKNRQYVVDEIQFNSPQRTITILATPY
;
A
#
# COMPACT_ATOMS: atom_id res chain seq x y z
N MET A 1 4.84 43.88 -5.40
CA MET A 1 5.33 43.86 -4.01
C MET A 1 5.50 42.41 -3.57
N ALA A 2 6.58 42.07 -2.87
CA ALA A 2 6.75 40.77 -2.17
C ALA A 2 6.01 40.84 -0.80
N TYR A 3 5.76 39.77 -0.03
CA TYR A 3 6.38 38.43 0.10
C TYR A 3 5.25 37.36 0.35
N ARG A 4 5.38 36.17 0.97
CA ARG A 4 6.43 35.42 1.70
C ARG A 4 6.08 33.90 1.75
N SER A 5 7.09 33.03 1.89
CA SER A 5 7.02 31.67 2.48
C SER A 5 6.17 30.56 1.79
N ASN A 6 6.80 29.85 0.85
CA ASN A 6 6.97 28.38 0.84
C ASN A 6 5.76 27.50 1.23
N LYS A 7 4.58 27.69 0.61
CA LYS A 7 3.41 26.82 0.78
C LYS A 7 2.86 26.28 -0.54
N SER A 8 3.66 25.51 -1.26
CA SER A 8 3.12 24.61 -2.29
C SER A 8 2.52 23.38 -1.58
N PRO A 9 1.21 23.09 -1.70
CA PRO A 9 0.68 21.81 -1.27
C PRO A 9 1.33 20.73 -2.13
N ILE A 10 2.01 19.75 -1.51
CA ILE A 10 2.53 18.60 -2.26
C ILE A 10 1.32 17.69 -2.56
N ILE A 11 0.73 17.86 -3.73
CA ILE A 11 -0.29 16.95 -4.24
C ILE A 11 0.39 15.61 -4.51
N ARG A 12 0.00 14.56 -3.76
CA ARG A 12 0.43 13.19 -4.07
C ARG A 12 -0.11 12.81 -5.45
N GLY A 13 0.78 12.63 -6.41
CA GLY A 13 0.44 12.31 -7.80
C GLY A 13 1.40 12.94 -8.83
N GLU A 14 2.13 13.99 -8.45
CA GLU A 14 2.96 14.77 -9.37
C GLU A 14 4.47 14.54 -9.15
N ARG A 15 4.89 13.31 -9.46
CA ARG A 15 6.26 12.88 -9.81
C ARG A 15 6.13 11.54 -10.51
N ASP A 16 7.00 11.31 -11.52
CA ASP A 16 6.89 10.24 -12.52
C ASP A 16 6.23 8.96 -12.01
N ARG A 17 5.10 8.61 -12.62
CA ARG A 17 4.33 7.43 -12.21
C ARG A 17 5.23 6.19 -12.35
N PRO A 18 5.47 5.42 -11.28
CA PRO A 18 6.15 4.15 -11.42
C PRO A 18 5.31 3.26 -12.33
N THR A 19 5.92 2.73 -13.39
CA THR A 19 5.30 1.78 -14.32
C THR A 19 5.21 0.37 -13.72
N GLY A 20 4.91 0.30 -12.42
CA GLY A 20 4.61 -0.94 -11.71
C GLY A 20 3.25 -1.47 -12.15
N LYS A 21 3.18 -2.77 -12.49
CA LYS A 21 1.88 -3.43 -12.63
C LYS A 21 1.17 -3.39 -11.28
N LEU A 22 -0.09 -2.95 -11.30
CA LEU A 22 -1.01 -2.97 -10.18
C LEU A 22 -1.08 -4.39 -9.58
N VAL A 23 -0.97 -4.51 -8.26
CA VAL A 23 -0.98 -5.80 -7.57
C VAL A 23 -2.22 -5.90 -6.69
N THR A 24 -2.97 -6.99 -6.83
CA THR A 24 -4.11 -7.31 -5.96
C THR A 24 -3.74 -8.44 -5.01
N TRP A 25 -3.95 -8.24 -3.71
CA TRP A 25 -3.82 -9.26 -2.67
C TRP A 25 -5.20 -9.49 -2.05
N SER A 26 -5.85 -10.60 -2.43
CA SER A 26 -7.21 -10.95 -2.01
C SER A 26 -7.22 -12.00 -0.90
N GLY A 27 -8.25 -11.98 -0.05
CA GLY A 27 -8.43 -13.00 0.98
C GLY A 27 -7.45 -12.88 2.16
N ILE A 28 -6.85 -11.70 2.38
CA ILE A 28 -6.06 -11.42 3.58
C ILE A 28 -7.01 -11.51 4.79
N PRO A 29 -6.76 -12.35 5.81
CA PRO A 29 -7.60 -12.35 7.01
C PRO A 29 -7.59 -10.98 7.68
N ILE A 30 -8.73 -10.48 8.16
CA ILE A 30 -8.80 -9.13 8.76
C ILE A 30 -7.86 -8.98 9.96
N ASN A 31 -7.61 -10.06 10.71
CA ASN A 31 -6.66 -10.12 11.82
C ASN A 31 -5.18 -9.96 11.40
N ASN A 32 -4.87 -10.02 10.10
CA ASN A 32 -3.53 -9.76 9.55
C ASN A 32 -3.34 -8.27 9.19
N PHE A 33 -4.39 -7.46 9.23
CA PHE A 33 -4.34 -6.01 9.01
C PHE A 33 -4.30 -5.29 10.37
N THR A 34 -3.48 -4.26 10.49
CA THR A 34 -3.41 -3.44 11.71
C THR A 34 -3.11 -2.00 11.34
N VAL A 35 -4.00 -1.07 11.71
CA VAL A 35 -3.71 0.37 11.59
C VAL A 35 -2.66 0.71 12.65
N LYS A 36 -1.49 1.17 12.21
CA LYS A 36 -0.37 1.56 13.09
C LYS A 36 -0.50 3.01 13.53
N ASN A 37 -0.89 3.89 12.61
CA ASN A 37 -1.23 5.28 12.90
C ASN A 37 -2.27 5.79 11.89
N SER A 38 -3.52 5.95 12.32
CA SER A 38 -4.62 6.46 11.50
C SER A 38 -4.39 7.89 11.02
N THR A 39 -3.83 8.76 11.87
CA THR A 39 -3.56 10.18 11.54
C THR A 39 -2.51 10.36 10.44
N GLN A 40 -1.65 9.36 10.23
CA GLN A 40 -0.62 9.35 9.20
C GLN A 40 -0.93 8.40 8.04
N GLY A 41 -2.11 7.76 8.03
CA GLY A 41 -2.48 6.75 7.02
C GLY A 41 -1.60 5.50 7.02
N GLN A 42 -0.95 5.17 8.15
CA GLN A 42 -0.04 4.02 8.23
C GLN A 42 -0.77 2.76 8.73
N ALA A 43 -0.73 1.70 7.93
CA ALA A 43 -1.16 0.36 8.29
C ALA A 43 -0.05 -0.68 8.03
N VAL A 44 -0.14 -1.81 8.72
CA VAL A 44 0.73 -2.97 8.56
C VAL A 44 -0.12 -4.16 8.15
N VAL A 45 0.36 -4.93 7.18
CA VAL A 45 -0.31 -6.13 6.66
C VAL A 45 0.65 -7.32 6.72
N LYS A 46 0.21 -8.39 7.35
CA LYS A 46 0.94 -9.67 7.38
C LYS A 46 0.53 -10.53 6.19
N LEU A 47 1.26 -10.40 5.09
CA LEU A 47 1.13 -11.29 3.93
C LEU A 47 1.84 -12.63 4.22
N LYS A 48 1.12 -13.75 4.01
CA LYS A 48 1.64 -15.12 4.17
C LYS A 48 0.92 -16.07 3.20
N PRO A 49 1.47 -17.25 2.86
CA PRO A 49 0.72 -18.26 2.12
C PRO A 49 -0.58 -18.65 2.87
N PRO A 50 -1.70 -18.91 2.18
CA PRO A 50 -1.85 -18.97 0.72
C PRO A 50 -2.12 -17.62 0.03
N VAL A 51 -2.29 -16.52 0.79
CA VAL A 51 -2.67 -15.18 0.26
C VAL A 51 -1.69 -14.65 -0.78
N VAL A 52 -0.40 -14.99 -0.62
CA VAL A 52 0.66 -14.75 -1.61
C VAL A 52 1.55 -15.98 -1.70
N SER A 53 1.95 -16.33 -2.91
CA SER A 53 2.89 -17.42 -3.17
C SER A 53 4.32 -17.07 -2.71
N PRO A 54 5.19 -18.06 -2.44
CA PRO A 54 6.61 -17.82 -2.14
C PRO A 54 7.39 -17.09 -3.24
N ALA A 55 6.92 -17.13 -4.50
CA ALA A 55 7.49 -16.34 -5.59
C ALA A 55 7.09 -14.86 -5.48
N GLN A 56 5.79 -14.59 -5.23
CA GLN A 56 5.30 -13.22 -5.02
C GLN A 56 5.90 -12.59 -3.76
N LEU A 57 6.06 -13.34 -2.67
CA LEU A 57 6.74 -12.84 -1.45
C LEU A 57 8.17 -12.36 -1.72
N ARG A 58 8.95 -13.11 -2.51
CA ARG A 58 10.30 -12.67 -2.93
C ARG A 58 10.27 -11.40 -3.79
N GLY A 59 9.28 -11.26 -4.68
CA GLY A 59 9.05 -10.04 -5.44
C GLY A 59 8.73 -8.83 -4.53
N ILE A 60 7.80 -8.99 -3.59
CA ILE A 60 7.39 -7.97 -2.63
C ILE A 60 8.58 -7.56 -1.74
N GLN A 61 9.37 -8.51 -1.25
CA GLN A 61 10.60 -8.24 -0.48
C GLN A 61 11.65 -7.48 -1.30
N SER A 62 11.82 -7.82 -2.59
CA SER A 62 12.75 -7.14 -3.49
C SER A 62 12.36 -5.68 -3.74
N VAL A 63 11.05 -5.40 -3.87
CA VAL A 63 10.53 -4.03 -3.92
C VAL A 63 10.74 -3.33 -2.58
N ALA A 64 10.26 -3.91 -1.47
CA ALA A 64 10.31 -3.32 -0.13
C ALA A 64 11.74 -2.99 0.37
N LYS A 65 12.78 -3.62 -0.19
CA LYS A 65 14.18 -3.29 0.09
C LYS A 65 14.59 -1.91 -0.44
N ASN A 66 14.05 -1.49 -1.59
CA ASN A 66 14.52 -0.32 -2.35
C ASN A 66 13.42 0.73 -2.61
N ARG A 67 12.15 0.38 -2.40
CA ARG A 67 10.92 1.06 -2.86
C ARG A 67 9.78 0.78 -1.87
N GLN A 68 8.67 1.50 -1.99
CA GLN A 68 7.48 1.27 -1.16
C GLN A 68 6.29 0.80 -2.00
N TYR A 69 5.36 0.06 -1.40
CA TYR A 69 4.03 -0.11 -2.00
C TYR A 69 3.14 1.03 -1.50
N VAL A 70 2.56 1.78 -2.43
CA VAL A 70 1.45 2.68 -2.15
C VAL A 70 0.17 1.87 -2.29
N VAL A 71 -0.70 1.93 -1.29
CA VAL A 71 -2.01 1.29 -1.35
C VAL A 71 -2.96 2.23 -2.07
N ASP A 72 -3.55 1.74 -3.16
CA ASP A 72 -4.53 2.46 -3.98
C ASP A 72 -5.96 2.23 -3.44
N GLU A 73 -6.27 0.99 -3.01
CA GLU A 73 -7.58 0.63 -2.47
C GLU A 73 -7.49 -0.46 -1.39
N ILE A 74 -8.39 -0.40 -0.38
CA ILE A 74 -8.63 -1.49 0.58
C ILE A 74 -10.14 -1.77 0.63
N GLN A 75 -10.53 -2.98 0.28
CA GLN A 75 -11.91 -3.46 0.42
C GLN A 75 -12.02 -4.37 1.64
N PHE A 76 -13.05 -4.13 2.46
CA PHE A 76 -13.33 -4.91 3.69
C PHE A 76 -14.52 -5.85 3.45
N ASN A 77 -14.25 -7.15 3.36
CA ASN A 77 -15.26 -8.18 3.10
C ASN A 77 -15.80 -8.71 4.44
N SER A 78 -16.63 -7.90 5.12
CA SER A 78 -17.16 -8.19 6.46
C SER A 78 -17.77 -9.59 6.63
N PRO A 79 -18.57 -10.15 5.68
CA PRO A 79 -19.15 -11.49 5.82
C PRO A 79 -18.08 -12.60 5.87
N GLN A 80 -16.96 -12.40 5.18
CA GLN A 80 -15.87 -13.37 5.03
C GLN A 80 -14.72 -13.11 6.03
N ARG A 81 -14.76 -11.99 6.77
CA ARG A 81 -13.70 -11.49 7.66
C ARG A 81 -12.34 -11.41 6.95
N THR A 82 -12.34 -11.05 5.67
CA THR A 82 -11.14 -10.82 4.86
C THR A 82 -11.08 -9.39 4.35
N ILE A 83 -9.91 -8.98 3.89
CA ILE A 83 -9.71 -7.77 3.10
C ILE A 83 -9.05 -8.10 1.77
N THR A 84 -9.30 -7.24 0.78
CA THR A 84 -8.56 -7.20 -0.48
C THR A 84 -7.81 -5.87 -0.53
N ILE A 85 -6.53 -5.92 -0.92
CA ILE A 85 -5.69 -4.73 -1.07
C ILE A 85 -5.25 -4.61 -2.52
N LEU A 86 -5.38 -3.41 -3.06
CA LEU A 86 -4.88 -3.01 -4.36
C LEU A 86 -3.71 -2.05 -4.13
N ALA A 87 -2.54 -2.36 -4.69
CA ALA A 87 -1.33 -1.57 -4.43
C ALA A 87 -0.39 -1.50 -5.64
N THR A 88 0.27 -0.35 -5.79
CA THR A 88 1.25 -0.05 -6.82
C THR A 88 2.64 0.15 -6.19
N PRO A 89 3.70 -0.49 -6.71
CA PRO A 89 5.06 -0.26 -6.23
C PRO A 89 5.60 1.09 -6.74
N TYR A 90 6.21 1.88 -5.87
CA TYR A 90 6.77 3.22 -6.12
C TYR A 90 8.27 3.25 -5.79
#